data_AF-A0A1W2TJQ8-F1
#
_entry.id   AF-A0A1W2TJQ8-F1
#
_cell.length_a   1.000
_cell.length_b   1.000
_cell.length_c   1.000
_cell.angle_alpha   90.00
_cell.angle_beta   90.00
_cell.angle_gamma   90.00
#
_symmetry.space_group_name_H-M   'P 1'
#
loop_
_entity.id
_entity.type
_entity.pdbx_description
1 polymer ?
#
loop_
_entity_poly.entity_id
_entity_poly.type
_entity_poly.pdbx_seq_one_letter_code
_entity_poly.pdbx_strand_id
1 'polypeptide(L)'
;MDRVHNEVIGIVASKLVDPRTKRVYTTGMIEKALDMLSSQAHQGDKDKSADKSTAAATTAATTAASDTGAPTAEEEAEAKPKAKEHNWTGVVTTKSAKSQALEAMKALISHQPIPVARARMRLRITCTTNVLKQAVKAPAGAKGGEGAEEQRAPGTVKDKILSYVEQVEQQDVVASEWEVVGFVEPGAFKGLSDFLGNETKGQGRVEVLDMAVTHED
;
A
#
# COMPACT_ATOMS: atom_id res chain seq x y z
N MET A 1 18.64 -7.06 9.51
CA MET A 1 17.17 -7.24 9.54
C MET A 1 16.49 -5.89 9.67
N ASP A 2 16.89 -5.09 10.65
CA ASP A 2 16.24 -3.82 11.04
C ASP A 2 16.17 -2.77 9.93
N ARG A 3 17.18 -2.68 9.06
CA ARG A 3 17.17 -1.75 7.92
C ARG A 3 16.01 -2.03 6.96
N VAL A 4 15.82 -3.30 6.57
CA VAL A 4 14.75 -3.71 5.64
C VAL A 4 13.39 -3.55 6.32
N HIS A 5 13.32 -3.87 7.62
CA HIS A 5 12.10 -3.70 8.40
C HIS A 5 11.62 -2.25 8.45
N ASN A 6 12.52 -1.31 8.76
CA ASN A 6 12.21 0.12 8.77
C ASN A 6 11.82 0.64 7.38
N GLU A 7 12.43 0.11 6.32
CA GLU A 7 12.08 0.46 4.94
C GLU A 7 10.67 -0.01 4.56
N VAL A 8 10.31 -1.26 4.91
CA VAL A 8 8.97 -1.80 4.71
C VAL A 8 7.93 -0.95 5.45
N ILE A 9 8.14 -0.67 6.74
CA ILE A 9 7.23 0.15 7.54
C ILE A 9 7.09 1.55 6.95
N GLY A 10 8.20 2.17 6.51
CA GLY A 10 8.17 3.49 5.88
C GLY A 10 7.31 3.52 4.61
N ILE A 11 7.41 2.51 3.75
CA ILE A 11 6.62 2.40 2.52
C ILE A 11 5.13 2.17 2.84
N VAL A 12 4.82 1.34 3.84
CA VAL A 12 3.43 1.06 4.24
C VAL A 12 2.79 2.31 4.85
N ALA A 13 3.50 2.99 5.75
CA ALA A 13 3.03 4.21 6.40
C ALA A 13 2.78 5.35 5.40
N SER A 14 3.56 5.45 4.31
CA SER A 14 3.36 6.50 3.31
C SER A 14 2.11 6.32 2.44
N LYS A 15 1.53 5.11 2.40
CA LYS A 15 0.43 4.71 1.51
C LYS A 15 -0.90 4.45 2.22
N LEU A 16 -0.86 4.20 3.53
CA LEU A 16 -2.06 3.92 4.33
C LEU A 16 -2.50 5.15 5.13
N VAL A 17 -3.81 5.40 5.13
CA VAL A 17 -4.43 6.46 5.93
C VAL A 17 -5.61 5.90 6.71
N ASP A 18 -5.99 6.62 7.76
CA ASP A 18 -7.24 6.39 8.46
C ASP A 18 -8.41 6.93 7.61
N PRO A 19 -9.36 6.08 7.18
CA PRO A 19 -10.49 6.51 6.36
C PRO A 19 -11.45 7.46 7.10
N ARG A 20 -11.44 7.49 8.44
CA ARG A 20 -12.28 8.36 9.27
C ARG A 20 -11.65 9.72 9.47
N THR A 21 -10.39 9.75 9.90
CA THR A 21 -9.71 11.00 10.24
C THR A 21 -8.96 11.63 9.07
N LYS A 22 -8.79 10.90 7.97
CA LYS A 22 -8.00 11.27 6.78
C LYS A 22 -6.54 11.57 7.10
N ARG A 23 -6.02 11.07 8.21
CA ARG A 23 -4.63 11.24 8.62
C ARG A 23 -3.79 10.02 8.24
N VAL A 24 -2.56 10.29 7.83
CA VAL A 24 -1.54 9.26 7.59
C VAL A 24 -1.13 8.64 8.93
N TYR A 25 -0.98 7.32 8.95
CA TYR A 25 -0.50 6.62 10.14
C TYR A 25 0.99 6.87 10.38
N THR A 26 1.39 6.90 11.65
CA THR A 26 2.81 6.96 12.01
C THR A 26 3.45 5.58 11.84
N THR A 27 4.76 5.54 11.60
CA THR A 27 5.52 4.29 11.47
C THR A 27 5.31 3.36 12.67
N GLY A 28 5.33 3.88 13.90
CA GLY A 28 5.11 3.08 15.11
C GLY A 28 3.69 2.54 15.28
N MET A 29 2.66 3.16 14.69
CA MET A 29 1.31 2.60 14.67
C MET A 29 1.21 1.43 13.68
N ILE A 30 1.84 1.57 12.51
CA ILE A 30 1.91 0.52 11.50
C ILE A 30 2.73 -0.68 12.01
N GLU A 31 3.85 -0.44 12.68
CA GLU A 31 4.70 -1.46 13.30
C GLU A 31 3.88 -2.31 14.29
N LYS A 32 3.19 -1.68 15.23
CA LYS A 32 2.32 -2.38 16.20
C LYS A 32 1.22 -3.20 15.51
N ALA A 33 0.61 -2.66 14.46
CA ALA A 33 -0.42 -3.37 13.71
C ALA A 33 0.15 -4.60 12.98
N LEU A 34 1.36 -4.49 12.40
CA LEU A 34 2.05 -5.60 11.76
C LEU A 34 2.51 -6.66 12.78
N ASP A 35 2.91 -6.26 13.98
CA ASP A 35 3.27 -7.18 15.07
C ASP A 35 2.05 -7.95 15.59
N MET A 36 0.88 -7.31 15.64
CA MET A 36 -0.38 -8.01 15.94
C MET A 36 -0.70 -9.06 14.88
N LEU A 37 -0.48 -8.77 13.60
CA LEU A 37 -0.71 -9.74 12.52
C LEU A 37 0.31 -10.88 12.51
N SER A 38 1.59 -10.60 12.78
CA SER A 38 2.63 -11.63 12.84
C SER A 38 2.41 -12.57 14.02
N SER A 39 2.07 -12.03 15.20
CA SER A 39 1.75 -12.84 16.37
C SER A 39 0.50 -13.71 16.17
N GLN A 40 -0.51 -13.21 15.47
CA GLN A 40 -1.71 -13.98 15.10
C GLN A 40 -1.37 -15.11 14.12
N ALA A 41 -0.54 -14.84 13.10
CA ALA A 41 -0.11 -15.85 12.14
C ALA A 41 0.67 -17.00 12.80
N HIS A 42 1.51 -16.69 13.79
CA HIS A 42 2.27 -17.70 14.55
C HIS A 42 1.41 -18.48 15.56
N GLN A 43 0.27 -17.95 16.00
CA GLN A 43 -0.67 -18.66 16.87
C GLN A 43 -1.56 -19.63 16.06
N GLY A 44 -1.95 -19.26 14.83
CA GLY A 44 -2.78 -20.10 13.96
C GLY A 44 -2.13 -21.42 13.51
N ASP A 45 -0.80 -21.54 13.59
CA ASP A 45 -0.07 -22.77 13.25
C ASP A 45 -0.07 -23.80 14.40
N LYS A 46 -0.34 -23.36 15.64
CA LYS A 46 -0.45 -24.27 16.80
C LYS A 46 -1.80 -24.96 16.91
N ASP A 47 -2.89 -24.33 16.47
CA ASP A 47 -4.24 -24.94 16.52
C ASP A 47 -4.47 -26.01 15.44
N LYS A 48 -3.77 -25.96 14.31
CA LYS A 48 -3.88 -27.01 13.27
C LYS A 48 -3.21 -28.34 13.62
N SER A 49 -2.45 -28.40 14.73
CA SER A 49 -1.74 -29.61 15.16
C SER A 49 -2.48 -30.41 16.25
N ALA A 50 -3.63 -29.92 16.74
CA ALA A 50 -4.41 -30.59 17.81
C ALA A 50 -5.58 -31.44 17.31
N ASP A 51 -5.98 -31.32 16.02
CA ASP A 51 -7.10 -32.09 15.44
C ASP A 51 -6.64 -33.27 14.57
N LYS A 52 -5.71 -34.09 15.09
CA LYS A 52 -5.40 -35.40 14.49
C LYS A 52 -5.00 -36.42 15.55
N SER A 53 -5.78 -36.55 16.61
CA SER A 53 -5.62 -37.64 17.58
C SER A 53 -6.95 -37.96 18.27
N THR A 54 -8.00 -38.28 17.52
CA THR A 54 -9.13 -39.10 18.02
C THR A 54 -10.07 -39.50 16.88
N ALA A 55 -9.65 -40.43 16.01
CA ALA A 55 -10.57 -41.20 15.17
C ALA A 55 -9.88 -42.42 14.54
N ALA A 56 -9.69 -43.50 15.30
CA ALA A 56 -9.51 -44.85 14.75
C ALA A 56 -9.69 -45.92 15.83
N ALA A 57 -10.92 -46.36 16.07
CA ALA A 57 -11.24 -47.72 16.53
C ALA A 57 -12.72 -48.04 16.27
N THR A 58 -12.92 -48.52 15.05
CA THR A 58 -14.04 -49.15 14.36
C THR A 58 -14.85 -50.20 15.15
N THR A 59 -16.18 -50.17 14.90
CA THR A 59 -17.20 -51.26 14.83
C THR A 59 -17.70 -51.98 16.09
N ALA A 60 -19.04 -51.92 16.30
CA ALA A 60 -19.95 -53.01 15.88
C ALA A 60 -21.45 -52.68 16.07
N ALA A 61 -22.24 -53.05 15.06
CA ALA A 61 -23.58 -53.65 15.10
C ALA A 61 -24.90 -52.83 15.28
N THR A 62 -25.60 -52.64 14.14
CA THR A 62 -26.92 -53.26 13.79
C THR A 62 -28.27 -52.56 14.14
N THR A 63 -29.02 -52.25 13.05
CA THR A 63 -30.53 -52.16 12.84
C THR A 63 -31.32 -51.07 13.59
N ALA A 64 -32.38 -50.42 13.07
CA ALA A 64 -33.16 -50.43 11.83
C ALA A 64 -34.16 -49.24 11.82
N ALA A 65 -34.75 -48.96 10.64
CA ALA A 65 -36.02 -48.24 10.35
C ALA A 65 -36.08 -46.72 10.65
N SER A 66 -36.12 -45.85 9.65
CA SER A 66 -37.31 -45.41 8.86
C SER A 66 -38.27 -44.50 9.65
N ASP A 67 -38.15 -43.19 9.45
CA ASP A 67 -39.25 -42.22 9.58
C ASP A 67 -38.90 -40.94 8.79
N THR A 68 -39.91 -40.38 8.15
CA THR A 68 -39.93 -39.25 7.23
C THR A 68 -40.36 -38.01 8.01
N GLY A 69 -39.65 -36.89 7.86
CA GLY A 69 -40.12 -35.62 8.40
C GLY A 69 -39.24 -34.44 7.97
N ALA A 70 -39.67 -33.73 6.92
CA ALA A 70 -39.24 -32.36 6.67
C ALA A 70 -39.64 -31.48 7.86
N PRO A 71 -38.88 -30.39 8.15
CA PRO A 71 -39.39 -29.09 7.69
C PRO A 71 -38.33 -28.01 7.37
N THR A 72 -38.77 -27.07 6.54
CA THR A 72 -38.54 -25.60 6.56
C THR A 72 -37.13 -25.01 6.47
N ALA A 73 -36.90 -24.41 5.29
CA ALA A 73 -36.55 -23.00 5.07
C ALA A 73 -35.51 -22.36 6.00
N GLU A 74 -34.30 -22.17 5.47
CA GLU A 74 -33.36 -21.13 5.90
C GLU A 74 -32.46 -20.77 4.70
N GLU A 75 -32.71 -19.56 4.18
CA GLU A 75 -31.74 -18.58 3.69
C GLU A 75 -30.45 -19.13 3.03
N GLU A 76 -30.43 -19.18 1.70
CA GLU A 76 -29.19 -19.24 0.93
C GLU A 76 -28.42 -17.92 1.16
N ALA A 77 -27.63 -17.92 2.23
CA ALA A 77 -26.54 -16.98 2.42
C ALA A 77 -25.54 -17.18 1.28
N GLU A 78 -25.60 -16.24 0.35
CA GLU A 78 -24.68 -16.03 -0.77
C GLU A 78 -23.23 -16.29 -0.31
N ALA A 79 -22.64 -17.35 -0.86
CA ALA A 79 -21.29 -17.80 -0.56
C ALA A 79 -20.28 -16.73 -1.00
N LYS A 80 -19.94 -15.82 -0.09
CA LYS A 80 -18.86 -14.84 -0.28
C LYS A 80 -17.55 -15.64 -0.52
N PRO A 81 -16.86 -15.46 -1.66
CA PRO A 81 -15.69 -16.26 -2.00
C PRO A 81 -14.61 -16.04 -0.95
N LYS A 82 -14.09 -17.14 -0.38
CA LYS A 82 -13.03 -17.13 0.64
C LYS A 82 -11.87 -16.28 0.15
N ALA A 83 -11.72 -15.10 0.75
CA ALA A 83 -10.61 -14.19 0.51
C ALA A 83 -9.31 -14.94 0.78
N LYS A 84 -8.39 -14.91 -0.18
CA LYS A 84 -7.04 -15.44 -0.05
C LYS A 84 -6.46 -14.90 1.27
N GLU A 85 -6.18 -15.77 2.23
CA GLU A 85 -5.66 -15.40 3.55
C GLU A 85 -4.33 -14.65 3.36
N HIS A 86 -4.36 -13.33 3.48
CA HIS A 86 -3.17 -12.48 3.39
C HIS A 86 -2.49 -12.45 4.76
N ASN A 87 -1.86 -13.55 5.16
CA ASN A 87 -1.17 -13.64 6.44
C ASN A 87 0.18 -12.93 6.37
N TRP A 88 0.40 -12.01 7.30
CA TRP A 88 1.69 -11.36 7.49
C TRP A 88 2.48 -12.11 8.55
N THR A 89 3.66 -12.64 8.20
CA THR A 89 4.54 -13.38 9.12
C THR A 89 5.81 -12.62 9.49
N GLY A 90 5.90 -11.34 9.12
CA GLY A 90 7.08 -10.51 9.34
C GLY A 90 8.03 -10.41 8.13
N VAL A 91 9.14 -9.71 8.36
CA VAL A 91 10.07 -9.29 7.30
C VAL A 91 11.10 -10.38 7.02
N VAL A 92 11.34 -10.67 5.74
CA VAL A 92 12.28 -11.67 5.23
C VAL A 92 13.38 -10.98 4.42
N THR A 93 14.66 -11.24 4.72
CA THR A 93 15.79 -10.58 4.03
C THR A 93 15.98 -10.97 2.58
N THR A 94 15.41 -12.08 2.13
CA THR A 94 15.56 -12.58 0.76
C THR A 94 14.60 -11.88 -0.22
N LYS A 95 13.58 -11.19 0.29
CA LYS A 95 12.60 -10.44 -0.53
C LYS A 95 12.95 -8.95 -0.52
N SER A 96 12.63 -8.23 -1.59
CA SER A 96 12.77 -6.78 -1.62
C SER A 96 11.78 -6.10 -0.66
N ALA A 97 12.16 -4.95 -0.09
CA ALA A 97 11.30 -4.18 0.81
C ALA A 97 9.97 -3.78 0.15
N LYS A 98 9.99 -3.45 -1.15
CA LYS A 98 8.79 -3.08 -1.90
C LYS A 98 7.79 -4.23 -2.04
N SER A 99 8.27 -5.45 -2.32
CA SER A 99 7.40 -6.63 -2.42
C SER A 99 6.77 -6.95 -1.06
N GLN A 100 7.57 -6.89 0.01
CA GLN A 100 7.10 -7.12 1.38
C GLN A 100 6.12 -6.05 1.84
N ALA A 101 6.31 -4.79 1.47
CA ALA A 101 5.37 -3.72 1.78
C ALA A 101 4.00 -3.96 1.11
N LEU A 102 3.95 -4.50 -0.10
CA LEU A 102 2.69 -4.86 -0.75
C LEU A 102 1.99 -6.02 -0.02
N GLU A 103 2.75 -7.02 0.43
CA GLU A 103 2.24 -8.13 1.25
C GLU A 103 1.68 -7.62 2.59
N ALA A 104 2.45 -6.79 3.29
CA ALA A 104 2.05 -6.12 4.53
C ALA A 104 0.78 -5.26 4.36
N MET A 105 0.70 -4.47 3.29
CA MET A 105 -0.48 -3.65 3.00
C MET A 105 -1.72 -4.50 2.78
N LYS A 106 -1.62 -5.58 1.98
CA LYS A 106 -2.75 -6.49 1.74
C LYS A 106 -3.21 -7.16 3.03
N ALA A 107 -2.27 -7.56 3.89
CA ALA A 107 -2.58 -8.14 5.19
C ALA A 107 -3.30 -7.14 6.12
N LEU A 108 -2.80 -5.91 6.21
CA LEU A 108 -3.39 -4.84 7.02
C LEU A 108 -4.79 -4.45 6.55
N ILE A 109 -5.02 -4.38 5.23
CA ILE A 109 -6.34 -4.09 4.66
C ILE A 109 -7.30 -5.27 4.85
N SER A 110 -6.80 -6.51 4.77
CA SER A 110 -7.65 -7.71 4.91
C SER A 110 -8.10 -7.96 6.36
N HIS A 111 -7.18 -7.81 7.31
CA HIS A 111 -7.44 -8.12 8.72
C HIS A 111 -7.91 -6.92 9.53
N GLN A 112 -7.67 -5.70 9.04
CA GLN A 112 -8.04 -4.42 9.66
C GLN A 112 -7.85 -4.37 11.19
N PRO A 113 -6.67 -4.74 11.75
CA PRO A 113 -6.40 -4.58 13.18
C PRO A 113 -6.45 -3.11 13.61
N ILE A 114 -6.19 -2.21 12.66
CA ILE A 114 -6.45 -0.78 12.72
C ILE A 114 -7.28 -0.37 11.50
N PRO A 115 -8.15 0.66 11.58
CA PRO A 115 -8.91 1.13 10.43
C PRO A 115 -8.00 1.70 9.35
N VAL A 116 -7.66 0.92 8.33
CA VAL A 116 -6.78 1.36 7.24
C VAL A 116 -7.50 1.30 5.91
N ALA A 117 -7.26 2.31 5.08
CA ALA A 117 -7.56 2.28 3.67
C ALA A 117 -6.33 2.75 2.91
N ARG A 118 -6.11 2.19 1.71
CA ARG A 118 -5.17 2.79 0.77
C ARG A 118 -5.81 4.10 0.30
N ALA A 119 -5.08 5.20 0.44
CA ALA A 119 -5.53 6.47 -0.10
C ALA A 119 -4.49 7.08 -1.01
N ARG A 120 -5.00 7.82 -1.97
CA ARG A 120 -4.26 8.69 -2.86
C ARG A 120 -4.82 10.11 -2.74
N MET A 121 -3.95 11.09 -2.83
CA MET A 121 -4.34 12.50 -2.88
C MET A 121 -4.55 12.90 -4.33
N ARG A 122 -5.65 13.57 -4.63
CA ARG A 122 -5.84 14.21 -5.93
C ARG A 122 -5.19 15.59 -5.86
N LEU A 123 -4.10 15.78 -6.58
CA LEU A 123 -3.37 17.04 -6.62
C LEU A 123 -3.53 17.71 -7.97
N ARG A 124 -3.59 19.03 -7.96
CA ARG A 124 -3.39 19.88 -9.13
C ARG A 124 -2.03 20.55 -9.01
N ILE A 125 -1.18 20.32 -9.99
CA ILE A 125 0.17 20.85 -10.04
C ILE A 125 0.24 21.79 -11.24
N THR A 126 0.54 23.05 -10.99
CA THR A 126 0.70 24.08 -12.02
C THR A 126 2.16 24.53 -12.06
N CYS A 127 2.75 24.65 -13.24
CA CYS A 127 4.12 25.12 -13.39
C CYS A 127 4.31 25.88 -14.71
N THR A 128 5.15 26.91 -14.73
CA THR A 128 5.46 27.61 -15.98
C THR A 128 6.25 26.71 -16.95
N THR A 129 5.91 26.77 -18.24
CA THR A 129 6.49 25.89 -19.28
C THR A 129 8.00 26.09 -19.47
N ASN A 130 8.52 27.27 -19.14
CA ASN A 130 9.95 27.60 -19.19
C ASN A 130 10.78 26.81 -18.18
N VAL A 131 10.19 26.47 -17.02
CA VAL A 131 10.88 25.75 -15.94
C VAL A 131 10.86 24.25 -16.17
N LEU A 132 9.82 23.74 -16.83
CA LEU A 132 9.64 22.30 -17.04
C LEU A 132 10.79 21.62 -17.77
N LYS A 133 11.46 22.32 -18.68
CA LYS A 133 12.61 21.81 -19.46
C LYS A 133 13.94 21.94 -18.72
N GLN A 134 13.97 22.60 -17.58
CA GLN A 134 15.19 22.71 -16.79
C GLN A 134 15.60 21.33 -16.32
N ALA A 135 16.89 21.01 -16.46
CA ALA A 135 17.45 19.79 -15.93
C ALA A 135 17.47 19.87 -14.41
N VAL A 136 16.97 18.83 -13.74
CA VAL A 136 17.08 18.75 -12.29
C VAL A 136 18.53 18.43 -11.94
N LYS A 137 19.11 19.23 -11.06
CA LYS A 137 20.47 18.96 -10.59
C LYS A 137 20.44 17.71 -9.69
N ALA A 138 21.14 16.65 -10.09
CA ALA A 138 21.30 15.49 -9.25
C ALA A 138 21.95 15.92 -7.91
N PRO A 139 21.46 15.43 -6.74
CA PRO A 139 22.09 15.74 -5.47
C PRO A 139 23.55 15.27 -5.53
N ALA A 140 24.46 16.16 -5.15
CA ALA A 140 25.90 15.89 -5.08
C ALA A 140 26.16 14.89 -3.95
N GLY A 141 26.01 13.60 -4.25
CA GLY A 141 26.19 12.50 -3.30
C GLY A 141 26.37 11.12 -3.95
N ALA A 142 26.18 10.98 -5.26
CA ALA A 142 26.49 9.75 -5.99
C ALA A 142 27.87 9.83 -6.65
N LYS A 143 28.93 9.91 -5.84
CA LYS A 143 30.29 9.55 -6.27
C LYS A 143 30.73 8.35 -5.45
N GLY A 144 30.62 7.16 -6.04
CA GLY A 144 31.19 5.93 -5.49
C GLY A 144 30.45 4.71 -5.99
N GLY A 145 31.01 4.05 -7.01
CA GLY A 145 30.60 2.71 -7.44
C GLY A 145 30.56 2.56 -8.96
N GLU A 146 31.66 2.09 -9.54
CA GLU A 146 31.67 1.52 -10.90
C GLU A 146 30.81 0.25 -10.92
N GLY A 147 29.86 0.19 -11.85
CA GLY A 147 28.95 -0.93 -12.04
C GLY A 147 27.75 -0.47 -12.86
N ALA A 148 27.80 -0.71 -14.17
CA ALA A 148 26.78 -0.29 -15.12
C ALA A 148 25.44 -1.01 -14.87
N GLU A 149 24.36 -0.26 -14.65
CA GLU A 149 23.01 -0.53 -15.13
C GLU A 149 22.12 0.72 -14.93
N GLU A 150 21.53 1.20 -16.03
CA GLU A 150 20.60 2.33 -16.20
C GLU A 150 20.99 3.68 -15.58
N GLN A 151 21.67 4.49 -16.41
CA GLN A 151 21.60 5.95 -16.32
C GLN A 151 20.13 6.38 -16.40
N ARG A 152 19.46 6.58 -15.25
CA ARG A 152 18.38 7.56 -15.19
C ARG A 152 19.03 8.90 -15.53
N ALA A 153 18.86 9.33 -16.78
CA ALA A 153 19.23 10.67 -17.23
C ALA A 153 18.74 11.68 -16.18
N PRO A 154 19.46 12.80 -15.94
CA PRO A 154 18.95 13.87 -15.11
C PRO A 154 17.63 14.34 -15.73
N GLY A 155 16.52 13.85 -15.17
CA GLY A 155 15.19 14.13 -15.67
C GLY A 155 14.95 15.63 -15.63
N THR A 156 14.12 16.10 -16.53
CA THR A 156 13.65 17.48 -16.47
C THR A 156 12.78 17.68 -15.23
N VAL A 157 12.53 18.93 -14.84
CA VAL A 157 11.59 19.23 -13.75
C VAL A 157 10.24 18.54 -13.99
N LYS A 158 9.79 18.49 -15.25
CA LYS A 158 8.58 17.75 -15.64
C LYS A 158 8.67 16.26 -15.31
N ASP A 159 9.73 15.59 -15.74
CA ASP A 159 9.91 14.15 -15.51
C ASP A 159 9.94 13.82 -14.02
N LYS A 160 10.59 14.70 -13.24
CA LYS A 160 10.68 14.56 -11.81
C LYS A 160 9.32 14.75 -11.13
N ILE A 161 8.52 15.75 -11.54
CA ILE A 161 7.14 15.92 -11.07
C ILE A 161 6.31 14.67 -11.38
N LEU A 162 6.35 14.21 -12.62
CA LEU A 162 5.60 13.02 -13.06
C LEU A 162 6.01 11.76 -12.31
N SER A 163 7.25 11.66 -11.82
CA SER A 163 7.68 10.52 -10.98
C SER A 163 6.99 10.45 -9.61
N TYR A 164 6.37 11.54 -9.13
CA TYR A 164 5.55 11.55 -7.92
C TYR A 164 4.07 11.25 -8.21
N VAL A 165 3.64 11.33 -9.46
CA VAL A 165 2.26 11.09 -9.87
C VAL A 165 2.08 9.61 -10.20
N GLU A 166 1.26 8.93 -9.40
CA GLU A 166 0.94 7.51 -9.58
C GLU A 166 0.04 7.30 -10.81
N GLN A 167 -0.93 8.19 -10.99
CA GLN A 167 -1.85 8.16 -12.12
C GLN A 167 -2.21 9.59 -12.53
N VAL A 168 -1.91 9.96 -13.78
CA VAL A 168 -2.32 11.23 -14.37
C VAL A 168 -3.79 11.13 -14.81
N GLU A 169 -4.61 12.10 -14.43
CA GLU A 169 -6.01 12.19 -14.86
C GLU A 169 -6.18 13.20 -15.99
N GLN A 170 -5.57 14.37 -15.85
CA GLN A 170 -5.64 15.44 -16.83
C GLN A 170 -4.29 16.13 -16.92
N GLN A 171 -3.88 16.48 -18.14
CA GLN A 171 -2.65 17.22 -18.38
C GLN A 171 -2.89 18.19 -19.53
N ASP A 172 -2.83 19.48 -19.22
CA ASP A 172 -3.07 20.54 -20.19
C ASP A 172 -1.97 21.60 -20.14
N VAL A 173 -1.88 22.37 -21.21
CA VAL A 173 -1.03 23.56 -21.29
C VAL A 173 -1.93 24.73 -21.67
N VAL A 174 -2.06 25.70 -20.78
CA VAL A 174 -2.84 26.92 -20.99
C VAL A 174 -1.86 28.09 -21.10
N ALA A 175 -1.77 28.68 -22.29
CA ALA A 175 -0.82 29.73 -22.62
C ALA A 175 0.64 29.34 -22.31
N SER A 176 1.17 29.76 -21.17
CA SER A 176 2.54 29.50 -20.71
C SER A 176 2.61 28.70 -19.41
N GLU A 177 1.48 28.16 -18.97
CA GLU A 177 1.35 27.35 -17.76
C GLU A 177 0.99 25.92 -18.13
N TRP A 178 1.73 24.97 -17.58
CA TRP A 178 1.42 23.55 -17.63
C TRP A 178 0.67 23.19 -16.36
N GLU A 179 -0.46 22.53 -16.53
CA GLU A 179 -1.26 22.01 -15.44
C GLU A 179 -1.35 20.49 -15.58
N VAL A 180 -1.14 19.79 -14.46
CA VAL A 180 -1.40 18.36 -14.36
C VAL A 180 -2.26 18.10 -13.13
N VAL A 181 -3.34 17.37 -13.32
CA VAL A 181 -4.17 16.81 -12.26
C VAL A 181 -3.94 15.31 -12.23
N GLY A 182 -3.65 14.78 -11.06
CA GLY A 182 -3.42 13.36 -10.90
C GLY A 182 -3.39 12.92 -9.46
N PHE A 183 -3.30 11.60 -9.31
CA PHE A 183 -3.20 10.95 -8.03
C PHE A 183 -1.75 10.81 -7.58
N VAL A 184 -1.50 11.18 -6.33
CA VAL A 184 -0.19 11.18 -5.69
C VAL A 184 -0.30 10.48 -4.34
N GLU A 185 0.76 9.77 -3.94
CA GLU A 185 0.82 9.14 -2.63
C GLU A 185 0.86 10.20 -1.50
N PRO A 186 0.12 10.04 -0.39
CA PRO A 186 0.12 11.02 0.70
C PRO A 186 1.51 11.34 1.26
N GLY A 187 2.38 10.32 1.42
CA GLY A 187 3.76 10.53 1.86
C GLY A 187 4.67 11.24 0.84
N ALA A 188 4.29 11.25 -0.44
CA ALA A 188 5.03 11.92 -1.50
C ALA A 188 4.74 13.43 -1.57
N PHE A 189 3.58 13.89 -1.07
CA PHE A 189 3.14 15.29 -1.15
C PHE A 189 4.19 16.28 -0.63
N LYS A 190 4.75 16.02 0.56
CA LYS A 190 5.77 16.92 1.14
C LYS A 190 7.00 17.03 0.24
N GLY A 191 7.51 15.90 -0.23
CA GLY A 191 8.68 15.88 -1.11
C GLY A 191 8.43 16.57 -2.44
N LEU A 192 7.24 16.40 -3.02
CA LEU A 192 6.82 17.08 -4.24
C LEU A 192 6.69 18.59 -4.03
N SER A 193 6.05 19.03 -2.93
CA SER A 193 5.90 20.45 -2.60
C SER A 193 7.24 21.14 -2.37
N ASP A 194 8.14 20.51 -1.61
CA ASP A 194 9.49 21.03 -1.35
C ASP A 194 10.32 21.08 -2.65
N PHE A 195 10.22 20.03 -3.48
CA PHE A 195 10.88 19.98 -4.79
C PHE A 195 10.42 21.10 -5.72
N LEU A 196 9.10 21.30 -5.83
CA LEU A 196 8.53 22.36 -6.65
C LEU A 196 8.96 23.73 -6.15
N GLY A 197 8.89 24.01 -4.84
CA GLY A 197 9.36 25.28 -4.28
C GLY A 197 10.82 25.59 -4.63
N ASN A 198 11.70 24.60 -4.52
CA ASN A 198 13.14 24.76 -4.71
C ASN A 198 13.55 24.85 -6.19
N GLU A 199 13.13 23.88 -7.02
CA GLU A 199 13.59 23.81 -8.42
C GLU A 199 12.88 24.81 -9.32
N THR A 200 11.64 25.18 -8.99
CA THR A 200 10.88 26.14 -9.80
C THR A 200 11.07 27.59 -9.35
N LYS A 201 11.86 27.82 -8.27
CA LYS A 201 12.04 29.15 -7.65
C LYS A 201 10.69 29.83 -7.36
N GLY A 202 9.70 29.05 -6.93
CA GLY A 202 8.34 29.52 -6.64
C GLY A 202 7.42 29.70 -7.85
N GLN A 203 7.82 29.29 -9.06
CA GLN A 203 6.97 29.32 -10.26
C GLN A 203 6.06 28.08 -10.43
N GLY A 204 6.16 27.14 -9.50
CA GLY A 204 5.30 25.97 -9.39
C GLY A 204 4.36 26.09 -8.19
N ARG A 205 3.11 25.65 -8.38
CA ARG A 205 2.08 25.59 -7.35
C ARG A 205 1.54 24.18 -7.24
N VAL A 206 1.34 23.71 -6.01
CA VAL A 206 0.60 22.48 -5.71
C VAL A 206 -0.68 22.87 -4.97
N GLU A 207 -1.80 22.38 -5.47
CA GLU A 207 -3.10 22.50 -4.82
C GLU A 207 -3.65 21.10 -4.55
N VAL A 208 -4.22 20.93 -3.36
CA VAL A 208 -4.85 19.67 -2.98
C VAL A 208 -6.33 19.77 -3.37
N LEU A 209 -6.74 18.98 -4.37
CA LEU A 209 -8.14 18.90 -4.79
C LEU A 209 -8.94 17.96 -3.89
N ASP A 210 -8.36 16.80 -3.57
CA ASP A 210 -8.95 15.82 -2.66
C ASP A 210 -7.85 15.17 -1.81
N MET A 211 -8.06 15.15 -0.49
CA MET A 211 -7.12 14.57 0.47
C MET A 211 -7.29 13.05 0.63
N ALA A 212 -8.41 12.47 0.20
CA ALA A 212 -8.80 11.14 0.61
C ALA A 212 -9.57 10.35 -0.46
N VAL A 213 -8.97 10.18 -1.63
CA VAL A 213 -9.48 9.22 -2.60
C VAL A 213 -9.03 7.84 -2.16
N THR A 214 -9.96 7.03 -1.65
CA THR A 214 -9.72 5.62 -1.37
C THR A 214 -9.42 4.91 -2.68
N HIS A 215 -8.29 4.20 -2.73
CA HIS A 215 -7.94 3.37 -3.88
C HIS A 215 -8.37 1.94 -3.58
N GLU A 216 -9.39 1.47 -4.28
CA GLU A 216 -9.78 0.06 -4.27
C GLU A 216 -9.03 -0.63 -5.41
N ASP A 217 -8.10 -1.52 -5.08
CA ASP A 217 -7.48 -2.49 -6.00
C ASP A 217 -7.96 -3.90 -5.66
#